data_AF-A0A4U0PY51-F1
#
_entry.id   AF-A0A4U0PY51-F1
#
_cell.length_a   1.000
_cell.length_b   1.000
_cell.length_c   1.000
_cell.angle_alpha   90.00
_cell.angle_beta   90.00
_cell.angle_gamma   90.00
#
_symmetry.space_group_name_H-M   'P 1'
#
loop_
_entity.id
_entity.type
_entity.pdbx_description
1 polymer ?
#
loop_
_entity_poly.entity_id
_entity_poly.type
_entity_poly.pdbx_seq_one_letter_code
_entity_poly.pdbx_strand_id
1 'polypeptide(L)' 'MFKNTTYVSEFTQFMRGYLNEHPDVARGQVEGRALLWDKSPINLEERDRNLQSRIEQKPYPYQPE' A
#
# COMPACT_ATOMS: atom_id res chain seq x y z
N MET A 1 16.41 25.07 28.00
CA MET A 1 16.86 24.16 26.93
C MET A 1 16.40 24.71 25.59
N PHE A 2 17.30 25.27 24.79
CA PHE A 2 16.96 25.75 23.46
C PHE A 2 17.03 24.57 22.48
N LYS A 3 15.88 24.15 21.94
CA LYS A 3 15.83 23.15 20.87
C LYS A 3 16.39 23.83 19.63
N ASN A 4 17.53 23.35 19.11
CA ASN A 4 18.05 23.83 17.84
C ASN A 4 17.11 23.34 16.72
N THR A 5 16.20 24.22 16.28
CA THR A 5 15.19 23.94 15.25
C THR A 5 15.73 24.06 13.83
N THR A 6 17.01 24.44 13.67
CA THR A 6 17.60 24.79 12.37
C THR A 6 18.36 23.61 11.74
N TYR A 7 18.73 22.60 12.53
CA TYR A 7 19.42 21.43 11.99
C TYR A 7 18.51 20.65 11.03
N VAL A 8 19.01 20.41 9.82
CA VAL A 8 18.43 19.52 8.81
C VAL A 8 19.49 18.50 8.46
N SER A 9 19.17 17.20 8.55
CA SER A 9 20.13 16.15 8.22
C SER A 9 20.50 16.17 6.73
N GLU A 10 21.72 15.72 6.42
CA GLU A 10 22.20 15.55 5.04
C GLU A 10 21.23 14.69 4.21
N PHE A 11 20.68 13.63 4.81
CA PHE A 11 19.68 12.80 4.15
C PHE A 11 18.41 13.59 3.78
N THR A 12 17.92 14.45 4.67
CA THR A 12 16.76 15.29 4.36
C THR A 12 17.07 16.30 3.26
N GLN A 13 18.27 16.88 3.24
CA GLN A 13 18.68 17.79 2.16
C GLN A 13 18.76 17.04 0.82
N PHE A 14 19.37 15.85 0.80
CA PHE A 14 19.43 14.97 -0.37
C PHE A 14 18.03 14.62 -0.90
N MET A 15 17.15 14.11 -0.03
CA MET A 15 15.80 13.71 -0.43
C MET A 15 14.99 14.86 -1.01
N ARG A 16 15.17 16.09 -0.49
CA ARG A 16 14.52 17.28 -1.06
C ARG A 16 15.01 17.56 -2.48
N GLY A 17 16.32 17.50 -2.72
CA GLY A 17 16.90 17.67 -4.06
C GLY A 17 16.38 16.60 -5.03
N TYR A 18 16.49 15.34 -4.63
CA TYR A 18 16.04 14.20 -5.44
C TYR A 18 14.55 14.30 -5.82
N LEU A 19 13.66 14.60 -4.87
CA LEU A 19 12.23 14.70 -5.16
C LEU A 19 11.88 15.92 -6.03
N ASN A 20 12.68 16.99 -6.01
CA ASN A 20 12.50 18.12 -6.93
C ASN A 20 12.90 17.76 -8.36
N GLU A 21 13.98 16.99 -8.52
CA GLU A 21 14.47 16.53 -9.83
C GLU A 21 13.62 15.41 -10.42
N HIS A 22 12.95 14.61 -9.58
CA HIS A 22 12.18 13.43 -9.96
C HIS A 22 10.69 13.53 -9.55
N PRO A 23 9.89 14.40 -10.21
CA PRO A 23 8.47 14.55 -9.87
C PRO A 23 7.64 13.27 -10.12
N ASP A 24 8.13 12.35 -10.96
CA ASP A 24 7.52 11.05 -11.22
C ASP A 24 7.51 10.12 -10.00
N VAL A 25 8.44 10.31 -9.06
CA VAL A 25 8.47 9.55 -7.80
C VAL A 25 7.21 9.81 -6.97
N ALA A 26 6.68 11.03 -6.97
CA ALA A 26 5.43 11.34 -6.27
C ALA A 26 4.25 10.58 -6.87
N ARG A 27 4.18 10.47 -8.20
CA ARG A 27 3.18 9.63 -8.89
C ARG A 27 3.35 8.17 -8.51
N GLY A 28 4.59 7.65 -8.54
CA GLY A 28 4.89 6.26 -8.15
C GLY A 28 4.51 5.94 -6.71
N GLN A 29 4.65 6.89 -5.77
CA GLN A 29 4.20 6.72 -4.39
C GLN A 29 2.67 6.56 -4.27
N VAL A 30 1.91 7.34 -5.05
CA VAL A 30 0.45 7.21 -5.09
C VAL A 30 0.05 5.86 -5.68
N GLU A 31 0.63 5.50 -6.81
CA GLU A 31 0.37 4.20 -7.47
C GLU A 31 0.73 3.02 -6.56
N GLY A 32 1.89 3.07 -5.90
CA GLY A 32 2.33 2.05 -4.97
C GLY A 32 1.41 1.91 -3.75
N ARG A 33 0.87 3.02 -3.23
CA ARG A 33 -0.14 2.96 -2.15
C ARG A 33 -1.44 2.32 -2.63
N ALA A 34 -1.89 2.60 -3.86
CA ALA A 34 -3.10 1.99 -4.41
C ALA A 34 -3.01 0.47 -4.57
N LEU A 35 -1.82 -0.06 -4.79
CA LEU A 35 -1.62 -1.52 -4.84
C LEU A 35 -1.94 -2.22 -3.52
N LEU A 36 -1.67 -1.58 -2.37
CA LEU A 36 -1.80 -2.21 -1.06
C LEU A 36 -3.01 -1.70 -0.27
N TRP A 37 -3.28 -0.40 -0.31
CA TRP A 37 -4.20 0.29 0.60
C TRP A 37 -5.42 0.88 -0.12
N ASP A 38 -5.21 1.67 -1.19
CA ASP A 38 -6.32 2.26 -1.96
C ASP A 38 -6.84 1.28 -3.00
N LYS A 39 -7.42 0.17 -2.53
CA LYS A 39 -8.07 -0.82 -3.39
C LYS A 39 -9.23 -0.16 -4.13
N SER A 40 -9.34 -0.43 -5.42
CA SER A 40 -10.50 -0.02 -6.21
C SER A 40 -11.80 -0.53 -5.57
N PRO A 41 -12.90 0.24 -5.65
CA PRO A 41 -14.20 -0.22 -5.20
C PRO A 41 -14.54 -1.56 -5.84
N ILE A 42 -14.98 -2.50 -5.00
CA ILE A 42 -15.45 -3.80 -5.45
C ILE A 42 -16.89 -3.67 -5.96
N ASN A 43 -17.22 -4.38 -7.04
CA ASN A 43 -18.61 -4.53 -7.45
C ASN A 43 -19.35 -5.38 -6.40
N LEU A 44 -20.41 -4.83 -5.80
CA LEU A 44 -21.09 -5.47 -4.68
C LEU A 44 -21.84 -6.73 -5.12
N GLU A 45 -22.45 -6.70 -6.30
CA GLU A 45 -23.15 -7.87 -6.85
C GLU A 45 -22.19 -9.02 -7.14
N GLU A 46 -20.98 -8.71 -7.62
CA GLU A 46 -19.91 -9.70 -7.83
C GLU A 46 -19.41 -10.26 -6.49
N ARG A 47 -19.22 -9.41 -5.47
CA ARG A 47 -18.86 -9.88 -4.13
C ARG A 47 -19.90 -10.86 -3.61
N ASP A 48 -21.17 -10.53 -3.72
CA ASP A 48 -22.24 -11.36 -3.21
C ASP A 48 -22.33 -12.69 -3.97
N ARG A 49 -22.20 -12.68 -5.30
CA ARG A 49 -22.10 -13.92 -6.10
C ARG A 49 -20.91 -14.78 -5.64
N ASN A 50 -19.73 -14.20 -5.46
CA ASN A 50 -18.55 -14.91 -4.99
C ASN A 50 -18.76 -15.53 -3.61
N LEU A 51 -19.43 -14.82 -2.69
CA LEU A 51 -19.77 -15.35 -1.37
C LEU A 51 -20.76 -16.52 -1.46
N GLN A 52 -21.78 -16.42 -2.31
CA GLN A 52 -22.75 -17.50 -2.53
C GLN A 52 -22.14 -18.74 -3.21
N SER A 53 -21.11 -18.56 -4.04
CA SER A 53 -20.40 -19.65 -4.71
C SER A 53 -19.32 -20.33 -3.84
N ARG A 54 -19.11 -19.91 -2.58
CA ARG A 54 -18.10 -20.53 -1.72
C ARG A 54 -18.46 -21.97 -1.39
N ILE A 55 -17.48 -22.86 -1.54
CA ILE A 55 -17.55 -24.26 -1.10
C ILE A 55 -16.73 -24.38 0.18
N GLU A 56 -17.25 -25.08 1.19
CA GLU A 56 -16.49 -25.34 2.41
C GLU A 56 -15.25 -26.18 2.10
N GLN A 57 -14.09 -25.70 2.55
CA GLN A 57 -12.83 -26.43 2.45
C GLN A 57 -12.49 -27.02 3.82
N LYS A 58 -11.92 -28.24 3.81
CA LYS A 58 -11.37 -28.84 5.02
C LYS A 58 -10.32 -27.89 5.63
N PRO A 59 -10.24 -27.77 6.97
CA PRO A 59 -9.18 -27.00 7.63
C PRO A 59 -7.78 -27.43 7.21
N TYR A 60 -7.62 -28.73 6.92
CA TYR A 60 -6.41 -29.33 6.40
C TYR A 60 -6.73 -30.06 5.07
N PRO A 61 -6.65 -29.37 3.92
CA PRO A 61 -7.01 -29.93 2.61
C PRO A 61 -6.22 -31.19 2.23
N TYR A 62 -5.03 -31.37 2.80
CA TYR A 62 -4.12 -32.47 2.54
C TYR A 62 -4.08 -33.53 3.65
N GLN A 63 -4.86 -33.38 4.72
CA GLN A 63 -4.90 -34.37 5.79
C GLN A 63 -5.60 -35.64 5.28
N PRO A 64 -4.95 -36.81 5.33
CA PRO A 64 -5.60 -38.10 5.08
C PRO A 64 -6.71 -38.33 6.12
N GLU A 65 -7.76 -39.06 5.73
CA GLU A 65 -8.79 -39.54 6.68
C GLU A 65 -8.21 -40.50 7.73
#